data_AF-A0A061EIV0-F1
#
_entry.id   AF-A0A061EIV0-F1
#
_cell.length_a   1.000
_cell.length_b   1.000
_cell.length_c   1.000
_cell.angle_alpha   90.00
_cell.angle_beta   90.00
_cell.angle_gamma   90.00
#
_symmetry.space_group_name_H-M   'P 1'
#
loop_
_entity.id
_entity.type
_entity.pdbx_description
1 polymer ?
#
loop_
_entity_poly.entity_id
_entity_poly.type
_entity_poly.pdbx_seq_one_letter_code
_entity_poly.pdbx_strand_id
1 'polypeptide(L)'
;MEWLKEWQKLPYGSPHADASHLDPRTDVSEKRMVGVFHELLHLTIQKKTERRNVSNLRKPLSLPQKFTKVFERHPGIFYMSRMCDTQTVVLREAYDCQRLIQRHPLVGIRERFASMMRKGFLDRSRGLNKKTVNVGLEDPSKIVLGSEVESDCDLFSEYDSDDSINCPS
;
A
#
# COMPACT_ATOMS: atom_id res chain seq x y z
N MET A 1 -4.13 -12.25 26.18
CA MET A 1 -4.89 -10.98 26.20
C MET A 1 -4.38 -9.97 27.23
N GLU A 2 -3.66 -10.40 28.28
CA GLU A 2 -3.13 -9.49 29.33
C GLU A 2 -2.06 -8.52 28.80
N TRP A 3 -1.12 -9.01 27.97
CA TRP A 3 -0.08 -8.18 27.37
C TRP A 3 -0.64 -6.94 26.63
N LEU A 4 -1.75 -7.12 25.90
CA LEU A 4 -2.36 -6.02 25.12
C LEU A 4 -2.99 -4.99 26.06
N LYS A 5 -3.60 -5.43 27.17
CA LYS A 5 -4.17 -4.53 28.18
C LYS A 5 -3.07 -3.72 28.87
N GLU A 6 -1.93 -4.34 29.16
CA GLU A 6 -0.77 -3.66 29.74
C GLU A 6 -0.18 -2.64 28.75
N TRP A 7 0.01 -3.04 27.49
CA TRP A 7 0.47 -2.15 26.42
C TRP A 7 -0.48 -0.95 26.21
N GLN A 8 -1.79 -1.18 26.27
CA GLN A 8 -2.79 -0.11 26.15
C GLN A 8 -2.73 0.90 27.32
N LYS A 9 -2.29 0.50 28.51
CA LYS A 9 -2.12 1.40 29.68
C LYS A 9 -0.88 2.29 29.61
N LEU A 10 0.10 1.96 28.77
CA LEU A 10 1.32 2.77 28.62
C LEU A 10 0.98 4.21 28.20
N PRO A 11 1.81 5.21 28.54
CA PRO A 11 1.56 6.59 28.11
C PRO A 11 1.54 6.70 26.58
N TYR A 12 0.55 7.41 26.03
CA TYR A 12 0.53 7.76 24.62
C TYR A 12 1.34 9.05 24.42
N GLY A 13 2.65 8.87 24.16
CA GLY A 13 3.51 9.98 23.79
C GLY A 13 3.12 10.56 22.44
N SER A 14 3.20 11.88 22.28
CA SER A 14 2.92 12.53 21.00
C SER A 14 3.86 12.00 19.91
N PRO A 15 3.32 11.55 18.76
CA PRO A 15 4.14 11.11 17.62
C PRO A 15 5.09 12.18 17.08
N HIS A 16 4.80 13.46 17.33
CA HIS A 16 5.59 14.61 16.89
C HIS A 16 6.61 15.07 17.92
N ALA A 17 6.54 14.60 19.17
CA ALA A 17 7.50 14.98 20.20
C ALA A 17 8.87 14.30 19.95
N ASP A 18 9.93 14.95 20.43
CA ASP A 18 11.27 14.36 20.42
C ASP A 18 11.31 13.09 21.28
N ALA A 19 11.81 12.01 20.69
CA ALA A 19 11.93 10.69 21.31
C ALA A 19 13.37 10.21 21.39
N SER A 20 14.34 11.10 21.20
CA SER A 20 15.77 10.81 21.35
C SER A 20 16.13 10.18 22.71
N HIS A 21 15.35 10.49 23.75
CA HIS A 21 15.52 9.98 25.11
C HIS A 21 14.90 8.61 25.37
N LEU A 22 14.04 8.10 24.47
CA LEU A 22 13.37 6.81 24.67
C LEU A 22 14.27 5.66 24.25
N ASP A 23 14.37 4.62 25.08
CA ASP A 23 15.04 3.38 24.69
C ASP A 23 14.19 2.65 23.64
N PRO A 24 14.74 2.41 22.42
CA PRO A 24 14.08 1.66 21.35
C PRO A 24 13.54 0.29 21.73
N ARG A 25 14.03 -0.32 22.81
CA ARG A 25 13.68 -1.66 23.28
C ARG A 25 12.45 -1.68 24.21
N THR A 26 11.96 -0.52 24.60
CA THR A 26 10.83 -0.40 25.53
C THR A 26 9.48 -0.45 24.82
N ASP A 27 8.46 -0.96 25.50
CA ASP A 27 7.09 -0.97 24.98
C ASP A 27 6.52 0.44 24.80
N VAL A 28 7.04 1.43 25.53
CA VAL A 28 6.69 2.86 25.35
C VAL A 28 7.18 3.38 24.00
N SER A 29 8.43 3.06 23.64
CA SER A 29 8.96 3.36 22.31
C SER A 29 8.16 2.64 21.22
N GLU A 30 7.81 1.37 21.43
CA GLU A 30 6.95 0.63 20.51
C GLU A 30 5.58 1.29 20.34
N LYS A 31 4.95 1.72 21.43
CA LYS A 31 3.67 2.43 21.41
C LYS A 31 3.74 3.75 20.65
N ARG A 32 4.82 4.51 20.82
CA ARG A 32 5.05 5.72 20.02
C ARG A 32 5.17 5.38 18.53
N MET A 33 5.92 4.35 18.17
CA MET A 33 6.07 3.94 16.76
C MET A 33 4.71 3.56 16.14
N VAL A 34 3.86 2.84 16.88
CA VAL A 34 2.48 2.55 16.46
C VAL A 34 1.74 3.85 16.17
N GLY A 35 1.78 4.84 17.09
CA GLY A 35 1.15 6.14 16.89
C GLY A 35 1.65 6.90 15.67
N VAL A 36 2.98 6.93 15.46
CA VAL A 36 3.60 7.55 14.27
C VAL A 36 3.08 6.93 12.98
N PHE A 37 3.04 5.60 12.88
CA PHE A 37 2.54 4.95 11.67
C PHE A 37 1.04 5.08 11.50
N HIS A 38 0.30 5.12 12.61
CA HIS A 38 -1.14 5.36 12.59
C HIS A 38 -1.47 6.70 11.93
N GLU A 39 -0.81 7.76 12.38
CA GLU A 39 -0.98 9.11 11.83
C GLU A 39 -0.44 9.21 10.40
N LEU A 40 0.76 8.67 10.13
CA LEU A 40 1.35 8.68 8.79
C LEU A 40 0.42 8.01 7.76
N LEU A 41 -0.12 6.85 8.08
CA LEU A 41 -1.05 6.16 7.19
C LEU A 41 -2.35 6.95 7.03
N HIS A 42 -2.83 7.61 8.09
CA HIS A 42 -3.97 8.51 8.00
C HIS A 42 -3.75 9.70 7.04
N LEU A 43 -2.52 10.16 6.84
CA LEU A 43 -2.22 11.20 5.86
C LEU A 43 -2.24 10.68 4.42
N THR A 44 -2.12 9.37 4.21
CA THR A 44 -2.18 8.78 2.86
C THR A 44 -3.62 8.67 2.35
N ILE A 45 -3.82 8.90 1.05
CA ILE A 45 -5.14 8.86 0.41
C ILE A 45 -5.82 7.49 0.57
N GLN A 46 -5.06 6.41 0.43
CA GLN A 46 -5.58 5.04 0.53
C GLN A 46 -5.35 4.41 1.91
N LYS A 47 -4.85 5.15 2.90
CA LYS A 47 -4.57 4.61 4.26
C LYS A 47 -3.64 3.38 4.23
N LYS A 48 -2.74 3.35 3.24
CA LYS A 48 -1.76 2.29 2.98
C LYS A 48 -0.54 2.84 2.25
N THR A 49 0.60 2.18 2.43
CA THR A 49 1.84 2.49 1.71
C THR A 49 2.73 1.25 1.61
N GLU A 50 3.63 1.23 0.63
CA GLU A 50 4.67 0.21 0.54
C GLU A 50 5.62 0.29 1.74
N ARG A 51 6.06 -0.87 2.21
CA ARG A 51 7.06 -0.99 3.29
C ARG A 51 8.35 -0.26 2.96
N ARG A 52 8.77 -0.25 1.68
CA ARG A 52 9.96 0.47 1.22
C ARG A 52 9.86 1.98 1.49
N ASN A 53 8.69 2.58 1.25
CA ASN A 53 8.46 4.00 1.53
C ASN A 53 8.63 4.29 3.02
N VAL A 54 8.13 3.41 3.89
CA VAL A 54 8.30 3.56 5.34
C VAL A 54 9.77 3.43 5.75
N SER A 55 10.52 2.51 5.13
CA SER A 55 11.97 2.37 5.35
C SER A 55 12.74 3.64 5.02
N ASN A 56 12.35 4.37 3.98
CA ASN A 56 12.96 5.65 3.61
C ASN A 56 12.72 6.73 4.68
N LEU A 57 11.63 6.61 5.46
CA LEU A 57 11.28 7.54 6.54
C LEU A 57 11.95 7.21 7.88
N ARG A 58 12.82 6.19 7.94
CA ARG A 58 13.47 5.77 9.18
C ARG A 58 14.22 6.90 9.88
N LYS A 59 15.11 7.61 9.15
CA LYS A 59 15.91 8.70 9.74
C LYS A 59 15.06 9.92 10.09
N PRO A 60 14.19 10.45 9.20
CA PRO A 60 13.36 11.61 9.52
C PRO A 60 12.41 11.41 10.72
N LEU A 61 11.94 10.19 10.96
CA LEU A 61 11.04 9.88 12.07
C LEU A 61 11.76 9.34 13.32
N SER A 62 13.09 9.37 13.33
CA SER A 62 13.94 8.86 14.42
C SER A 62 13.61 7.40 14.81
N LEU A 63 13.39 6.56 13.80
CA LEU A 63 12.95 5.18 14.00
C LEU A 63 14.14 4.20 14.22
N PRO A 64 13.97 3.19 15.09
CA PRO A 64 14.95 2.12 15.31
C PRO A 64 15.21 1.28 14.04
N GLN A 65 16.36 0.62 13.96
CA GLN A 65 16.73 -0.19 12.79
C GLN A 65 15.72 -1.31 12.47
N LYS A 66 15.10 -1.92 13.50
CA LYS A 66 14.16 -3.04 13.36
C LYS A 66 12.70 -2.62 13.55
N PHE A 67 12.35 -1.36 13.21
CA PHE A 67 11.02 -0.80 13.45
C PHE A 67 9.90 -1.58 12.74
N THR A 68 10.17 -2.23 11.61
CA THR A 68 9.15 -2.90 10.78
C THR A 68 8.45 -4.06 11.50
N LYS A 69 9.04 -4.59 12.58
CA LYS A 69 8.41 -5.63 13.41
C LYS A 69 7.11 -5.16 14.06
N VAL A 70 6.92 -3.84 14.21
CA VAL A 70 5.69 -3.28 14.77
C VAL A 70 4.45 -3.66 13.98
N PHE A 71 4.57 -3.79 12.65
CA PHE A 71 3.44 -4.16 11.79
C PHE A 71 3.00 -5.61 12.00
N GLU A 72 3.91 -6.49 12.39
CA GLU A 72 3.64 -7.90 12.68
C GLU A 72 3.13 -8.09 14.13
N ARG A 73 3.64 -7.28 15.07
CA ARG A 73 3.24 -7.33 16.49
C ARG A 73 1.85 -6.76 16.75
N HIS A 74 1.37 -5.85 15.89
CA HIS A 74 0.09 -5.16 16.05
C HIS A 74 -0.90 -5.46 14.91
N PRO A 75 -1.29 -6.74 14.70
CA PRO A 75 -2.16 -7.15 13.60
C PRO A 75 -3.62 -6.69 13.79
N GLY A 76 -3.99 -6.13 14.95
CA GLY A 76 -5.28 -5.48 15.15
C GLY A 76 -5.35 -4.07 14.55
N ILE A 77 -4.19 -3.41 14.39
CA ILE A 77 -4.07 -2.03 13.91
C ILE A 77 -3.56 -2.02 12.48
N PHE A 78 -2.51 -2.79 12.20
CA PHE A 78 -1.90 -2.86 10.88
C PHE A 78 -2.20 -4.20 10.21
N TYR A 79 -2.24 -4.18 8.89
CA TYR A 79 -2.23 -5.36 8.04
C TYR A 79 -1.06 -5.24 7.07
N MET A 80 -0.26 -6.29 6.94
CA MET A 80 0.77 -6.37 5.91
C MET A 80 0.33 -7.32 4.81
N SER A 81 0.11 -6.77 3.63
CA SER A 81 -0.10 -7.55 2.41
C SER A 81 1.24 -7.78 1.73
N ARG A 82 1.47 -8.97 1.22
CA ARG A 82 2.56 -9.24 0.27
C ARG A 82 1.92 -9.56 -1.07
N MET A 83 2.23 -8.77 -2.08
CA MET A 83 1.87 -9.05 -3.46
C MET A 83 3.17 -9.03 -4.24
N CYS A 84 3.55 -10.18 -4.79
CA CYS A 84 4.83 -10.35 -5.47
C CYS A 84 5.99 -10.01 -4.51
N ASP A 85 6.95 -9.20 -4.97
CA ASP A 85 8.03 -8.66 -4.15
C ASP A 85 7.64 -7.38 -3.38
N THR A 86 6.40 -6.91 -3.53
CA THR A 86 5.94 -5.69 -2.88
C THR A 86 5.18 -5.99 -1.58
N GLN A 87 5.72 -5.50 -0.46
CA GLN A 87 5.01 -5.50 0.82
C GLN A 87 4.32 -4.17 1.04
N THR A 88 3.01 -4.21 1.31
CA THR A 88 2.19 -3.03 1.59
C THR A 88 1.67 -3.09 3.02
N VAL A 89 1.91 -2.02 3.77
CA VAL A 89 1.32 -1.81 5.10
C VAL A 89 0.00 -1.06 4.92
N VAL A 90 -1.06 -1.57 5.53
CA VAL A 90 -2.42 -1.05 5.48
C VAL A 90 -2.89 -0.77 6.90
N LEU A 91 -3.59 0.33 7.11
CA LEU A 91 -4.26 0.61 8.38
C LEU A 91 -5.61 -0.09 8.43
N ARG A 92 -5.81 -1.03 9.36
CA ARG A 92 -7.01 -1.87 9.40
C ARG A 92 -8.29 -1.11 9.67
N GLU A 93 -8.28 -0.20 10.63
CA GLU A 93 -9.48 0.57 11.00
C GLU A 93 -10.01 1.48 9.87
N ALA A 94 -9.20 1.76 8.86
CA ALA A 94 -9.63 2.55 7.71
C ALA A 94 -10.47 1.73 6.71
N TYR A 95 -10.57 0.41 6.89
CA TYR A 95 -11.17 -0.52 5.95
C TYR A 95 -12.27 -1.35 6.60
N ASP A 96 -13.37 -1.50 5.88
CA ASP A 96 -14.40 -2.50 6.12
C ASP A 96 -14.23 -3.62 5.09
N CYS A 97 -13.77 -4.78 5.54
CA CYS A 97 -13.26 -5.87 4.70
C CYS A 97 -12.23 -5.37 3.67
N GLN A 98 -12.63 -5.22 2.40
CA GLN A 98 -11.76 -4.77 1.30
C GLN A 98 -12.04 -3.32 0.87
N ARG A 99 -13.00 -2.64 1.51
CA ARG A 99 -13.47 -1.32 1.10
C ARG A 99 -12.95 -0.25 2.07
N LEU A 100 -12.34 0.80 1.51
CA LEU A 100 -11.94 1.96 2.28
C LEU A 100 -13.18 2.71 2.78
N ILE A 101 -13.30 2.90 4.09
CA ILE A 101 -14.47 3.51 4.74
C ILE A 101 -14.65 4.95 4.26
N GLN A 102 -13.60 5.77 4.40
CA GLN A 102 -13.59 7.16 3.91
C GLN A 102 -12.88 7.22 2.56
N ARG A 103 -13.63 7.09 1.48
CA ARG A 103 -13.08 7.02 0.13
C ARG A 103 -12.90 8.39 -0.52
N HIS A 104 -11.64 8.75 -0.78
CA HIS A 104 -11.30 9.97 -1.52
C HIS A 104 -11.60 9.83 -3.03
N PRO A 105 -12.07 10.88 -3.75
CA PRO A 105 -12.38 10.81 -5.18
C PRO A 105 -11.24 10.28 -6.06
N LEU A 106 -9.99 10.63 -5.72
CA LEU A 106 -8.80 10.15 -6.44
C LEU A 106 -8.65 8.62 -6.43
N VAL A 107 -9.17 7.94 -5.41
CA VAL A 107 -9.19 6.47 -5.37
C VAL A 107 -10.08 5.92 -6.48
N GLY A 108 -11.26 6.51 -6.68
CA GLY A 108 -12.16 6.18 -7.80
C GLY A 108 -11.54 6.40 -9.16
N ILE A 109 -10.89 7.55 -9.35
CA ILE A 109 -10.24 7.87 -10.63
C ILE A 109 -9.11 6.87 -10.92
N ARG A 110 -8.27 6.55 -9.92
CA ARG A 110 -7.17 5.60 -10.07
C ARG A 110 -7.65 4.19 -10.38
N GLU A 111 -8.70 3.72 -9.70
CA GLU A 111 -9.30 2.40 -9.96
C GLU A 111 -9.90 2.32 -11.37
N ARG A 112 -10.63 3.35 -11.79
CA ARG A 112 -11.18 3.43 -13.16
C ARG A 112 -10.07 3.43 -14.20
N PHE A 113 -9.03 4.22 -14.00
CA PHE A 113 -7.87 4.26 -14.88
C PHE A 113 -7.19 2.88 -14.98
N ALA A 114 -6.93 2.23 -13.84
CA ALA A 114 -6.33 0.89 -13.82
C ALA A 114 -7.23 -0.16 -14.50
N SER A 115 -8.55 -0.06 -14.37
CA SER A 115 -9.50 -0.94 -15.07
C SER A 115 -9.43 -0.74 -16.59
N MET A 116 -9.41 0.51 -17.07
CA MET A 116 -9.30 0.81 -18.50
C MET A 116 -7.97 0.33 -19.09
N MET A 117 -6.86 0.52 -18.37
CA MET A 117 -5.54 0.04 -18.80
C MET A 117 -5.50 -1.48 -18.94
N ARG A 118 -6.06 -2.22 -17.97
CA ARG A 118 -6.16 -3.68 -18.04
C ARG A 118 -7.00 -4.14 -19.23
N LYS A 119 -8.15 -3.51 -19.47
CA LYS A 119 -9.02 -3.82 -20.61
C LYS A 119 -8.31 -3.54 -21.95
N GLY A 120 -7.71 -2.37 -22.11
CA GLY A 120 -7.00 -2.00 -23.34
C GLY A 120 -5.81 -2.91 -23.64
N PHE A 121 -5.10 -3.38 -22.60
CA PHE A 121 -4.03 -4.36 -22.76
C PHE A 121 -4.57 -5.71 -23.26
N LEU A 122 -5.66 -6.21 -22.66
CA LEU A 122 -6.31 -7.46 -23.09
C LEU A 122 -6.87 -7.36 -24.53
N ASP A 123 -7.42 -6.22 -24.90
CA ASP A 123 -7.94 -6.00 -26.26
C ASP A 123 -6.80 -5.97 -27.29
N ARG A 124 -5.63 -5.43 -26.91
CA ARG A 124 -4.41 -5.44 -27.74
C ARG A 124 -3.83 -6.85 -27.90
N SER A 125 -3.72 -7.62 -26.82
CA SER A 125 -3.18 -8.98 -26.86
C SER A 125 -4.09 -9.96 -27.63
N ARG A 126 -5.39 -9.67 -27.69
CA ARG A 126 -6.38 -10.43 -28.47
C ARG A 126 -6.54 -9.96 -29.92
N GLY A 127 -5.81 -8.93 -30.36
CA GLY A 127 -5.92 -8.38 -31.72
C GLY A 127 -7.29 -7.73 -32.03
N LEU A 128 -8.04 -7.33 -31.00
CA LEU A 128 -9.42 -6.82 -31.10
C LEU A 128 -9.52 -5.35 -31.52
N ASN A 129 -8.40 -4.68 -31.85
CA ASN A 129 -8.40 -3.37 -32.49
C ASN A 129 -8.86 -3.46 -33.97
N LYS A 130 -10.03 -4.02 -34.22
CA LYS A 130 -10.77 -3.83 -35.48
C LYS A 130 -11.90 -2.84 -35.19
N LYS A 131 -11.72 -1.61 -35.69
CA LYS A 131 -12.68 -0.50 -35.82
C LYS A 131 -14.11 -0.83 -35.33
N THR A 132 -14.49 -0.31 -34.18
CA THR A 132 -15.91 -0.13 -33.84
C THR A 132 -16.26 1.33 -34.06
N VAL A 133 -16.99 1.57 -35.16
CA VAL A 133 -17.73 2.81 -35.40
C VAL A 133 -18.90 2.85 -34.41
N ASN A 134 -19.12 4.03 -33.82
CA ASN A 134 -20.15 4.38 -32.83
C ASN A 134 -21.51 3.68 -33.00
N VAL A 135 -22.05 3.09 -31.91
CA VAL A 135 -23.49 3.09 -31.59
C VAL A 135 -23.70 3.05 -30.07
N GLY A 136 -24.47 4.01 -29.55
CA GLY A 136 -25.41 3.83 -28.44
C GLY A 136 -24.88 3.79 -27.01
N LEU A 137 -25.13 4.88 -26.26
CA LEU A 137 -24.94 4.99 -24.82
C LEU A 137 -26.16 4.37 -24.11
N GLU A 138 -26.00 3.24 -23.41
CA GLU A 138 -26.99 2.74 -22.44
C GLU A 138 -26.24 2.28 -21.18
N ASP A 139 -26.78 2.71 -20.03
CA ASP A 139 -26.19 2.73 -18.68
C ASP A 139 -25.94 1.32 -18.07
N PRO A 140 -24.75 1.01 -17.50
CA PRO A 140 -24.53 -0.22 -16.75
C PRO A 140 -24.39 0.07 -15.25
N SER A 141 -25.46 0.57 -14.62
CA SER A 141 -25.64 0.51 -13.18
C SER A 141 -26.00 -0.93 -12.76
N LYS A 142 -25.02 -1.85 -12.77
CA LYS A 142 -24.91 -3.12 -11.99
C LYS A 142 -23.86 -4.04 -12.62
N ILE A 143 -22.63 -3.99 -12.13
CA ILE A 143 -21.74 -5.15 -12.14
C ILE A 143 -21.17 -5.28 -10.73
N VAL A 144 -21.86 -6.08 -9.92
CA VAL A 144 -21.26 -6.72 -8.75
C VAL A 144 -20.24 -7.69 -9.30
N LEU A 145 -18.96 -7.41 -9.09
CA LEU A 145 -17.90 -8.41 -9.26
C LEU A 145 -17.05 -8.43 -8.01
N GLY A 146 -17.56 -9.18 -7.02
CA GLY A 146 -16.67 -9.98 -6.21
C GLY A 146 -16.05 -11.02 -7.12
N SER A 147 -14.75 -10.87 -7.37
CA SER A 147 -13.90 -11.97 -7.82
C SER A 147 -12.49 -11.59 -7.42
N GLU A 148 -11.99 -12.36 -6.47
CA GLU A 148 -10.58 -12.63 -6.30
C GLU A 148 -9.96 -12.85 -7.69
N VAL A 149 -8.98 -12.04 -8.04
CA VAL A 149 -7.99 -12.39 -9.04
C VAL A 149 -6.66 -11.97 -8.46
N GLU A 150 -6.13 -12.93 -7.72
CA GLU A 150 -4.72 -13.13 -7.42
C GLU A 150 -3.81 -12.68 -8.57
N SER A 151 -2.74 -12.01 -8.18
CA SER A 151 -1.40 -12.02 -8.80
C SER A 151 -1.29 -11.86 -10.32
N ASP A 152 -0.77 -10.70 -10.75
CA ASP A 152 0.14 -10.66 -11.90
C ASP A 152 1.33 -9.76 -11.54
N CYS A 153 2.38 -10.41 -11.05
CA CYS A 153 3.65 -9.85 -10.64
C CYS A 153 4.61 -9.57 -11.79
N ASP A 154 4.34 -10.15 -12.95
CA ASP A 154 5.40 -10.40 -13.94
C ASP A 154 5.43 -9.36 -15.06
N LEU A 155 4.68 -8.26 -14.98
CA LEU A 155 4.49 -7.38 -16.15
C LEU A 155 5.31 -6.08 -16.14
N PHE A 156 6.48 -6.05 -15.51
CA PHE A 156 7.40 -4.90 -15.62
C PHE A 156 8.90 -5.24 -15.72
N SER A 157 9.32 -6.50 -15.80
CA SER A 157 10.75 -6.85 -15.71
C SER A 157 11.52 -6.96 -17.03
N GLU A 158 10.94 -6.69 -18.21
CA GLU A 158 11.68 -6.78 -19.47
C GLU A 158 11.76 -5.43 -20.20
N TYR A 159 12.76 -4.65 -19.84
CA TYR A 159 13.41 -3.69 -20.74
C TYR A 159 14.92 -3.92 -20.62
N ASP A 160 15.39 -4.97 -21.28
CA ASP A 160 16.81 -5.15 -21.54
C ASP A 160 17.10 -4.46 -22.88
N SER A 161 17.71 -3.27 -22.81
CA SER A 161 18.23 -2.59 -23.99
C SER A 161 19.59 -3.17 -24.32
N ASP A 162 19.61 -4.12 -25.24
CA ASP A 162 20.79 -4.49 -25.99
C ASP A 162 20.97 -3.47 -27.12
N ASP A 163 21.98 -2.62 -27.02
CA ASP A 163 22.55 -1.90 -28.16
C ASP A 163 24.06 -2.16 -28.17
N SER A 164 24.42 -3.24 -28.85
CA SER A 164 25.78 -3.54 -29.25
C SER A 164 26.14 -2.69 -30.47
N ILE A 165 27.01 -1.69 -30.27
CA ILE A 165 27.75 -1.03 -31.36
C ILE A 165 29.24 -1.33 -31.17
N ASN A 166 29.79 -1.95 -32.21
CA ASN A 166 31.13 -2.50 -32.37
C ASN A 166 32.27 -1.45 -32.30
N CYS A 167 33.46 -1.91 -31.88
CA CYS A 167 34.75 -1.20 -31.79
C CYS A 167 35.28 -0.65 -33.14
N PRO A 168 36.38 0.13 -33.14
CA PRO A 168 37.64 -0.53 -33.50
C PRO A 168 38.94 -0.05 -32.80
N SER A 169 39.88 -1.01 -32.81
CA SER A 169 41.35 -1.00 -32.73
C SER A 169 42.06 -0.51 -31.46
#